data_AF-A0A6P3H6J8-F1
#
_entry.id   AF-A0A6P3H6J8-F1
#
_cell.length_a   1.000
_cell.length_b   1.000
_cell.length_c   1.000
_cell.angle_alpha   90.00
_cell.angle_beta   90.00
_cell.angle_gamma   90.00
#
_symmetry.space_group_name_H-M   'P 1'
#
loop_
_entity.id
_entity.type
_entity.pdbx_description
1 polymer ?
#
loop_
_entity_poly.entity_id
_entity_poly.type
_entity_poly.pdbx_seq_one_letter_code
_entity_poly.pdbx_strand_id
1 'polypeptide(L)'
;IAEWLSDGERSAVCLKMDERHRPVKLRKVVLGFPSSDNQTEFKFDLTLNYKIASIIQTYSDQKPTLVFCATRKGVQQAASVLVKDAKFIMTVEQKQ
;
A
#
# COMPACT_ATOMS: atom_id res chain seq x y z
N ILE A 1 28.80 1.10 2.64
CA ILE A 1 28.26 2.44 3.01
C ILE A 1 29.01 3.02 4.21
N ALA A 2 28.96 2.43 5.41
CA ALA A 2 29.71 2.95 6.56
C ALA A 2 31.22 3.09 6.30
N GLU A 3 31.83 2.06 5.70
CA GLU A 3 33.23 2.12 5.27
C GLU A 3 33.50 3.25 4.26
N TRP A 4 32.64 3.42 3.25
CA TRP A 4 32.73 4.53 2.28
C TRP A 4 32.59 5.92 2.92
N LEU A 5 31.84 6.03 4.03
CA LEU A 5 31.63 7.29 4.77
C LEU A 5 32.70 7.55 5.84
N SER A 6 33.67 6.66 6.00
CA SER A 6 34.77 6.83 6.97
C SER A 6 35.84 7.76 6.39
N ASP A 7 36.46 8.59 7.22
CA ASP A 7 37.36 9.67 6.78
C ASP A 7 38.84 9.41 7.09
N GLY A 8 39.22 8.15 7.27
CA GLY A 8 40.61 7.73 7.54
C GLY A 8 41.07 8.00 8.97
N GLU A 9 40.55 9.04 9.64
CA GLU A 9 40.78 9.30 11.06
C GLU A 9 39.75 8.62 11.96
N ARG A 10 38.48 8.53 11.51
CA ARG A 10 37.40 7.89 12.27
C ARG A 10 36.60 6.93 11.39
N SER A 11 36.41 5.73 11.92
CA SER A 11 35.50 4.75 11.30
C SER A 11 34.05 5.11 11.60
N ALA A 12 33.20 5.15 10.57
CA ALA A 12 31.77 5.35 10.76
C ALA A 12 31.13 4.13 11.43
N VAL A 13 30.29 4.37 12.45
CA VAL A 13 29.58 3.31 13.17
C VAL A 13 28.32 2.92 12.40
N CYS A 14 28.21 1.63 12.03
CA CYS A 14 27.03 1.08 11.37
C CYS A 14 26.09 0.45 12.40
N LEU A 15 24.96 1.11 12.67
CA LEU A 15 23.87 0.52 13.44
C LEU A 15 22.89 -0.18 12.50
N LYS A 16 22.94 -1.52 12.45
CA LYS A 16 22.04 -2.32 11.62
C LYS A 16 20.75 -2.61 12.38
N MET A 17 19.73 -1.81 12.14
CA MET A 17 18.39 -2.06 12.66
C MET A 17 17.59 -2.89 11.67
N ASP A 18 17.09 -4.03 12.12
CA ASP A 18 16.13 -4.84 11.36
C ASP A 18 14.68 -4.53 11.75
N GLU A 19 13.72 -5.15 11.08
CA GLU A 19 12.28 -4.94 11.33
C GLU A 19 11.85 -5.25 12.79
N ARG A 20 12.65 -6.01 13.55
CA ARG A 20 12.38 -6.30 14.97
C ARG A 20 12.64 -5.10 15.87
N HIS A 21 13.28 -4.05 15.38
CA HIS A 21 13.52 -2.82 16.14
C HIS A 21 12.39 -1.80 15.99
N ARG A 22 11.41 -2.03 15.11
CA ARG A 22 10.26 -1.12 14.98
C ARG A 22 9.39 -1.12 16.24
N PRO A 23 8.99 0.07 16.77
CA PRO A 23 8.04 0.18 17.87
C PRO A 23 6.67 -0.43 17.53
N VAL A 24 6.23 -0.27 16.28
CA VAL A 24 5.02 -0.91 15.75
C VAL A 24 5.42 -1.96 14.73
N LYS A 25 5.06 -3.23 15.02
CA LYS A 25 5.35 -4.34 14.11
C LYS A 25 4.48 -4.27 12.87
N LEU A 26 5.11 -4.37 11.71
CA LEU A 26 4.41 -4.40 10.44
C LEU A 26 4.02 -5.84 10.10
N ARG A 27 2.76 -6.02 9.69
CA ARG A 27 2.30 -7.25 9.04
C ARG A 27 2.39 -7.05 7.53
N LYS A 28 3.27 -7.79 6.86
CA LYS A 28 3.38 -7.79 5.40
C LYS A 28 2.60 -8.98 4.83
N VAL A 29 1.64 -8.70 3.96
CA VAL A 29 0.89 -9.71 3.20
C VAL A 29 1.14 -9.47 1.71
N VAL A 30 1.45 -10.53 0.97
CA VAL A 30 1.65 -10.47 -0.49
C VAL A 30 0.55 -11.29 -1.14
N LEU A 31 -0.23 -10.64 -2.00
CA LEU A 31 -1.31 -11.27 -2.76
C LEU A 31 -0.88 -11.37 -4.23
N GLY A 32 -0.78 -12.59 -4.74
CA GLY A 32 -0.57 -12.85 -6.17
C GLY A 32 -1.91 -12.84 -6.90
N PHE A 33 -1.95 -12.19 -8.06
CA PHE A 33 -3.11 -12.24 -8.96
C PHE A 33 -2.67 -12.78 -10.32
N PRO A 34 -3.44 -13.70 -10.92
CA PRO A 34 -3.12 -14.21 -12.25
C PRO A 34 -3.24 -13.08 -13.28
N SER A 35 -2.22 -12.93 -14.11
CA SER A 35 -2.27 -12.12 -15.33
C SER A 35 -2.15 -13.06 -16.51
N SER A 36 -3.03 -12.93 -17.50
CA SER A 36 -2.93 -13.74 -18.72
C SER A 36 -1.86 -13.18 -19.65
N ASP A 37 -1.24 -14.04 -20.46
CA ASP A 37 -0.14 -13.66 -21.37
C ASP A 37 -0.56 -12.58 -22.39
N ASN A 38 -1.85 -12.52 -22.73
CA ASN A 38 -2.41 -11.55 -23.68
C ASN A 38 -2.93 -10.26 -23.00
N GLN A 39 -2.73 -10.10 -21.70
CA GLN A 39 -3.22 -8.95 -20.96
C GLN A 39 -2.11 -7.90 -20.78
N THR A 40 -2.40 -6.67 -21.19
CA THR A 40 -1.47 -5.56 -20.95
C THR A 40 -1.42 -5.23 -19.46
N GLU A 41 -0.28 -4.71 -19.00
CA GLU A 41 -0.11 -4.25 -17.61
C GLU A 41 -1.19 -3.25 -17.19
N PHE A 42 -1.57 -2.33 -18.09
CA PHE A 42 -2.64 -1.38 -17.84
C PHE A 42 -4.00 -2.06 -17.58
N LYS A 43 -4.34 -3.07 -18.38
CA LYS A 43 -5.58 -3.82 -18.19
C LYS A 43 -5.52 -4.65 -16.91
N PHE A 44 -4.36 -5.21 -16.57
CA PHE A 44 -4.14 -5.89 -15.29
C PHE A 44 -4.35 -4.96 -14.10
N ASP A 45 -3.71 -3.79 -14.07
CA ASP A 45 -3.90 -2.78 -13.04
C ASP A 45 -5.38 -2.39 -12.88
N LEU A 46 -6.10 -2.20 -14.00
CA LEU A 46 -7.53 -1.91 -13.95
C LEU A 46 -8.36 -3.05 -13.35
N THR A 47 -7.99 -4.31 -13.57
CA THR A 47 -8.69 -5.45 -12.94
C THR A 47 -8.46 -5.51 -11.43
N LEU A 48 -7.31 -5.06 -10.95
CA LEU A 48 -6.99 -5.02 -9.51
C LEU A 48 -7.87 -4.01 -8.76
N ASN A 49 -8.34 -2.94 -9.42
CA ASN A 49 -9.21 -1.95 -8.79
C ASN A 49 -10.47 -2.56 -8.17
N TYR A 50 -11.04 -3.59 -8.80
CA TYR A 50 -12.22 -4.31 -8.30
C TYR A 50 -11.93 -5.24 -7.12
N LYS A 51 -10.65 -5.43 -6.75
CA LYS A 51 -10.24 -6.25 -5.60
C LYS A 51 -9.98 -5.40 -4.36
N ILE A 52 -9.73 -4.10 -4.53
CA ILE A 52 -9.27 -3.21 -3.45
C ILE A 52 -10.24 -3.21 -2.27
N ALA A 53 -11.55 -3.08 -2.50
CA ALA A 53 -12.56 -3.03 -1.44
C ALA A 53 -12.49 -4.24 -0.49
N SER A 54 -12.41 -5.45 -1.05
CA SER A 54 -12.30 -6.68 -0.26
C SER A 54 -10.98 -6.77 0.50
N ILE A 55 -9.88 -6.31 -0.09
CA ILE A 55 -8.57 -6.29 0.57
C ILE A 55 -8.61 -5.33 1.77
N ILE A 56 -9.14 -4.12 1.60
CA ILE A 56 -9.32 -3.16 2.70
C ILE A 56 -10.16 -3.79 3.81
N GLN A 57 -11.32 -4.37 3.48
CA GLN A 57 -12.20 -4.98 4.47
C GLN A 57 -11.51 -6.13 5.23
N THR A 58 -10.65 -6.90 4.56
CA THR A 58 -9.96 -8.06 5.14
C THR A 58 -8.81 -7.65 6.06
N TYR A 59 -8.08 -6.58 5.75
CA TYR A 59 -6.79 -6.30 6.39
C TYR A 59 -6.71 -4.97 7.17
N SER A 60 -7.69 -4.07 7.00
CA SER A 60 -7.67 -2.75 7.65
C SER A 60 -8.15 -2.74 9.09
N ASP A 61 -8.86 -3.78 9.54
CA ASP A 61 -9.53 -3.83 10.84
C ASP A 61 -10.42 -2.59 11.08
N GLN A 62 -11.11 -2.12 10.03
CA GLN A 62 -11.95 -0.91 10.04
C GLN A 62 -11.19 0.38 10.39
N LYS A 63 -9.86 0.42 10.15
CA LYS A 63 -9.01 1.61 10.36
C LYS A 63 -8.73 2.33 9.04
N PRO A 64 -8.30 3.61 9.09
CA PRO A 64 -7.93 4.36 7.89
C PRO A 64 -6.90 3.61 7.03
N THR A 65 -7.13 3.58 5.71
CA THR A 65 -6.30 2.85 4.76
C THR A 65 -5.78 3.77 3.66
N LEU A 66 -4.47 3.71 3.40
CA LEU A 66 -3.81 4.41 2.30
C LEU A 66 -3.56 3.44 1.14
N VAL A 67 -4.08 3.76 -0.04
CA VAL A 67 -3.91 2.97 -1.26
C VAL A 67 -3.01 3.72 -2.23
N PHE A 68 -1.88 3.11 -2.60
CA PHE A 68 -1.00 3.63 -3.65
C PHE A 68 -1.38 3.03 -5.02
N CYS A 69 -1.49 3.87 -6.04
CA CYS A 69 -1.73 3.47 -7.43
C CYS A 69 -0.53 3.88 -8.28
N ALA A 70 -0.25 3.14 -9.35
CA ALA A 70 0.96 3.36 -10.18
C ALA A 70 0.96 4.69 -10.95
N THR A 71 -0.21 5.26 -11.25
CA THR A 71 -0.33 6.49 -12.06
C THR A 71 -1.38 7.45 -11.52
N ARG A 72 -1.26 8.74 -11.89
CA ARG A 72 -2.26 9.78 -11.58
C ARG A 72 -3.66 9.41 -12.08
N LYS A 73 -3.77 8.78 -13.25
CA LYS A 73 -5.07 8.34 -13.79
C LYS A 73 -5.58 7.07 -13.09
N GLY A 74 -4.67 6.17 -12.74
CA GLY A 74 -4.99 4.94 -11.99
C GLY A 74 -5.66 5.24 -10.65
N VAL A 75 -5.15 6.22 -9.88
CA VAL A 75 -5.79 6.60 -8.61
C VAL A 75 -7.22 7.15 -8.79
N GLN A 76 -7.46 7.97 -9.83
CA GLN A 76 -8.81 8.47 -10.13
C GLN A 76 -9.77 7.32 -10.46
N GLN A 77 -9.31 6.34 -11.24
CA GLN A 77 -10.10 5.17 -11.61
C GLN A 77 -10.36 4.25 -10.42
N ALA A 78 -9.35 3.96 -9.60
CA ALA A 78 -9.47 3.15 -8.39
C ALA A 78 -10.47 3.77 -7.40
N ALA A 79 -10.36 5.06 -7.14
CA ALA A 79 -11.31 5.79 -6.28
C ALA A 79 -12.75 5.75 -6.85
N SER A 80 -12.90 5.89 -8.17
CA SER A 80 -14.20 5.81 -8.84
C SER A 80 -14.82 4.40 -8.79
N VAL A 81 -14.01 3.34 -8.66
CA VAL A 81 -14.50 1.98 -8.43
C VAL A 81 -14.88 1.80 -6.96
N LEU A 82 -14.01 2.21 -6.04
CA LEU A 82 -14.23 2.09 -4.59
C LEU A 82 -15.51 2.76 -4.11
N VAL A 83 -15.84 3.95 -4.64
CA VAL A 83 -17.06 4.67 -4.24
C VAL A 83 -18.35 3.92 -4.61
N LYS A 84 -18.31 3.04 -5.63
CA LYS A 84 -19.47 2.24 -6.03
C LYS A 84 -19.76 1.12 -5.05
N ASP A 85 -18.71 0.57 -4.44
CA ASP A 85 -18.80 -0.48 -3.42
C ASP A 85 -18.94 0.09 -2.00
N ALA A 86 -18.69 1.39 -1.83
CA ALA A 86 -18.82 2.09 -0.55
C ALA A 86 -20.30 2.17 -0.12
N LYS A 87 -20.71 1.24 0.74
CA LYS A 87 -21.90 1.42 1.57
C LYS A 87 -21.53 2.41 2.66
N PHE A 88 -21.82 3.69 2.44
CA PHE A 88 -21.65 4.70 3.47
C PHE A 88 -22.52 4.35 4.68
N ILE A 89 -21.91 3.83 5.74
CA ILE A 89 -22.45 4.02 7.09
C ILE A 89 -22.00 5.42 7.48
N MET A 90 -22.75 6.44 7.04
CA MET A 90 -22.55 7.78 7.58
C MET A 90 -22.98 7.71 9.04
N THR A 91 -22.03 7.81 9.98
CA THR A 91 -22.42 8.21 11.34
C THR A 91 -22.83 9.68 11.28
N VAL A 92 -23.81 10.05 12.10
CA VAL A 92 -24.45 11.37 12.08
C VAL A 92 -23.43 12.51 12.25
N GLU A 93 -22.27 12.24 12.87
CA GLU A 93 -21.21 13.23 13.07
C GLU A 93 -20.46 13.65 11.78
N GLN A 94 -20.48 12.85 10.72
CA GLN A 94 -19.75 13.15 9.47
C GLN A 94 -20.57 13.97 8.46
N LYS A 95 -21.73 14.50 8.87
CA LYS A 95 -22.69 15.21 8.01
C LYS A 95 -22.59 16.74 8.03
N GLN A 96 -21.56 17.31 8.65
CA GLN A 96 -21.35 18.77 8.70
C GLN A 96 -20.28 19.24 7.71
#